data_AF-A0ABD0N656-F1
#
_entry.id   AF-A0ABD0N656-F1
#
_cell.length_a   1.000
_cell.length_b   1.000
_cell.length_c   1.000
_cell.angle_alpha   90.00
_cell.angle_beta   90.00
_cell.angle_gamma   90.00
#
_symmetry.space_group_name_H-M   'P 1'
#
loop_
_entity.id
_entity.type
_entity.pdbx_description
1 polymer ?
#
loop_
_entity_poly.entity_id
_entity_poly.type
_entity_poly.pdbx_seq_one_letter_code
_entity_poly.pdbx_strand_id
1 'polypeptide(L)' 'IEHIDLGCEVNNTNHHTLLNGVDRLIVRRGQPFTITLHLQPGTHFQNGENINFIAQT' A
#
# COMPACT_ATOMS: atom_id res chain seq x y z
N ILE A 1 5.28 -10.15 -7.89
CA ILE A 1 5.47 -8.95 -7.04
C ILE A 1 6.83 -9.09 -6.42
N GLU A 2 7.71 -8.10 -6.62
CA GLU A 2 9.06 -8.09 -6.07
C GLU A 2 9.07 -7.52 -4.66
N HIS A 3 8.41 -6.37 -4.47
CA HIS A 3 8.30 -5.69 -3.18
C HIS A 3 7.03 -4.82 -3.14
N ILE A 4 6.56 -4.49 -1.93
CA ILE A 4 5.41 -3.62 -1.69
C ILE A 4 5.86 -2.50 -0.77
N ASP A 5 5.80 -1.26 -1.25
CA ASP A 5 5.97 -0.09 -0.41
C ASP A 5 4.59 0.37 0.09
N LEU A 6 4.44 0.41 1.41
CA LEU A 6 3.22 0.85 2.08
C LEU A 6 3.16 2.38 2.26
N GLY A 7 4.21 3.12 1.90
CA GLY A 7 4.27 4.57 2.04
C GLY A 7 3.99 5.05 3.46
N CYS A 8 4.48 4.32 4.49
CA CYS A 8 4.10 4.50 5.89
C CYS A 8 4.23 5.95 6.37
N GLU A 9 5.32 6.65 6.03
CA GLU A 9 5.52 8.05 6.44
C GLU A 9 4.43 8.97 5.87
N VAL A 10 4.20 8.92 4.56
CA VAL A 10 3.21 9.76 3.87
C VAL A 10 1.79 9.40 4.32
N ASN A 11 1.45 8.11 4.33
CA ASN A 11 0.12 7.65 4.73
C ASN A 11 -0.15 7.98 6.20
N ASN A 12 0.78 7.72 7.11
CA ASN A 12 0.56 8.01 8.53
C ASN A 12 0.52 9.52 8.80
N THR A 13 1.26 10.33 8.04
CA THR A 13 1.13 11.79 8.09
C THR A 13 -0.27 12.23 7.65
N ASN A 14 -0.72 11.77 6.48
CA ASN A 14 -2.04 12.14 5.92
C ASN A 14 -3.21 11.62 6.77
N HIS A 15 -3.04 10.50 7.45
CA HIS A 15 -4.06 9.89 8.32
C HIS A 15 -3.97 10.39 9.77
N HIS A 16 -3.07 11.33 10.07
CA HIS A 16 -2.84 11.87 11.41
C HIS A 16 -2.59 10.74 12.44
N THR A 17 -1.70 9.83 12.08
CA THR A 17 -1.30 8.64 12.85
C THR A 17 0.23 8.51 12.96
N LEU A 18 1.02 9.44 12.42
CA LEU A 18 2.50 9.42 12.45
C LEU A 18 3.07 9.24 13.86
N LEU A 19 2.44 9.85 14.87
CA LEU A 19 2.86 9.75 16.28
C LEU A 19 2.58 8.37 16.91
N ASN A 20 1.81 7.51 16.26
CA ASN A 20 1.48 6.16 16.73
C ASN A 20 2.48 5.10 16.26
N GLY A 21 3.52 5.51 15.52
CA GLY A 21 4.56 4.64 14.97
C GLY A 21 4.73 4.86 13.47
N VAL A 22 5.98 4.82 13.00
CA VAL A 22 6.35 4.98 11.59
C VAL A 22 6.66 3.65 10.90
N ASP A 23 6.95 2.59 11.67
CA ASP A 23 7.38 1.29 11.15
C ASP A 23 6.22 0.44 10.61
N ARG A 24 4.97 0.88 10.79
CA ARG A 24 3.76 0.18 10.35
C ARG A 24 2.77 1.16 9.75
N LEU A 25 2.03 0.69 8.76
CA LEU A 25 0.94 1.46 8.16
C LEU A 25 -0.25 1.53 9.13
N ILE A 26 -0.61 2.73 9.56
CA ILE A 26 -1.75 2.97 10.46
C ILE A 26 -2.68 3.97 9.77
N VAL A 27 -3.84 3.48 9.32
CA VAL A 27 -4.82 4.28 8.58
C VAL A 27 -6.13 4.45 9.36
N ARG A 28 -6.89 5.48 9.01
CA ARG A 28 -8.24 5.72 9.52
C ARG A 28 -9.26 5.27 8.49
N ARG A 29 -10.29 4.57 8.96
CA ARG A 29 -11.40 4.09 8.11
C ARG A 29 -12.06 5.27 7.37
N GLY A 30 -12.51 5.03 6.14
CA GLY A 30 -13.19 6.02 5.30
C GLY A 30 -12.28 7.04 4.64
N GLN A 31 -10.96 6.99 4.88
CA GLN A 31 -9.98 7.82 4.21
C GLN A 31 -9.11 6.96 3.27
N PRO A 32 -8.89 7.37 2.01
CA PRO A 32 -8.03 6.62 1.09
C PRO A 32 -6.56 6.66 1.52
N PHE A 33 -5.79 5.66 1.12
CA PHE A 33 -4.34 5.59 1.28
C PHE A 33 -3.72 4.96 0.01
N THR A 34 -2.43 5.19 -0.19
CA THR A 34 -1.73 4.75 -1.41
C THR A 34 -0.65 3.74 -1.06
N ILE A 35 -0.57 2.65 -1.82
CA ILE A 35 0.54 1.69 -1.76
C ILE A 35 1.17 1.58 -3.15
N THR A 36 2.43 1.17 -3.20
CA THR A 36 3.16 0.96 -4.45
C THR A 36 3.58 -0.50 -4.56
N LEU A 37 3.14 -1.16 -5.63
CA LEU A 37 3.53 -2.53 -5.96
C LEU A 37 4.71 -2.46 -6.93
N HIS A 38 5.89 -2.88 -6.48
CA HIS A 38 7.03 -3.08 -7.37
C HIS A 38 6.91 -4.46 -8.01
N LEU A 39 6.72 -4.47 -9.33
CA LEU A 39 6.62 -5.69 -10.13
C LEU A 39 7.99 -6.03 -10.72
N GLN A 40 8.30 -7.31 -10.78
CA GLN A 40 9.59 -7.76 -11.30
C GLN A 40 9.66 -7.46 -12.81
N PRO A 41 10.75 -6.86 -13.32
CA PRO A 41 10.93 -6.64 -14.74
C PRO A 41 10.75 -7.95 -15.52
N GLY A 42 9.98 -7.93 -16.61
CA GLY A 42 9.69 -9.13 -17.41
C GLY A 42 8.61 -10.06 -16.82
N THR A 43 8.11 -9.80 -15.60
CA THR A 43 6.74 -10.24 -15.26
C THR A 43 5.79 -9.35 -16.04
N HIS A 44 5.45 -9.82 -17.23
CA HIS A 44 4.47 -9.20 -18.11
C HIS A 44 3.14 -9.14 -17.36
N PHE A 45 2.89 -8.05 -16.62
CA PHE A 45 1.52 -7.73 -16.24
C PHE A 45 0.81 -7.38 -17.55
N GLN A 46 0.16 -8.37 -18.16
CA GLN A 46 -0.40 -8.20 -19.49
C GLN A 46 -1.69 -7.41 -19.41
N ASN A 47 -1.95 -6.65 -20.47
CA ASN A 47 -3.22 -5.97 -20.60
C ASN A 47 -4.36 -7.02 -20.55
N GLY A 48 -5.22 -6.93 -19.54
CA GLY A 48 -6.28 -7.91 -19.28
C GLY A 48 -6.07 -8.78 -18.03
N GLU A 49 -4.90 -8.73 -17.39
CA GLU A 49 -4.70 -9.38 -16.08
C GLU A 49 -5.35 -8.57 -14.94
N ASN A 50 -5.82 -9.26 -13.91
CA ASN A 50 -6.55 -8.67 -12.80
C ASN A 50 -5.70 -8.68 -11.52
N ILE A 51 -5.69 -7.56 -10.79
CA ILE A 51 -5.17 -7.49 -9.42
C ILE A 51 -6.34 -7.40 -8.47
N ASN A 52 -6.49 -8.40 -7.61
CA ASN A 52 -7.52 -8.43 -6.58
C ASN A 52 -6.88 -8.14 -5.22
N PHE A 53 -7.34 -7.10 -4.54
CA PHE A 53 -6.96 -6.79 -3.17
C PHE A 53 -7.97 -7.41 -2.21
N ILE A 54 -7.47 -8.24 -1.28
CA ILE A 54 -8.29 -8.89 -0.26
C ILE A 54 -7.79 -8.41 1.11
N ALA A 55 -8.69 -7.87 1.92
CA ALA A 55 -8.43 -7.50 3.31
C ALA A 55 -9.26 -8.39 4.24
N GLN A 56 -8.65 -8.81 5.34
CA GLN A 56 -9.26 -9.64 6.38
C GLN A 56 -8.85 -9.10 7.75
N THR A 57 -9.72 -9.26 8.74
CA THR A 57 -9.52 -8.81 10.13
C THR A 57 -9.68 -9.96 11.10
#